data_AF-A0A0C9R4U2-F1
#
_entry.id   AF-A0A0C9R4U2-F1
#
_cell.length_a   1.000
_cell.length_b   1.000
_cell.length_c   1.000
_cell.angle_alpha   90.00
_cell.angle_beta   90.00
_cell.angle_gamma   90.00
#
_symmetry.space_group_name_H-M   'P 1'
#
loop_
_entity.id
_entity.type
_entity.pdbx_description
1 polymer ?
#
loop_
_entity_poly.entity_id
_entity_poly.type
_entity_poly.pdbx_seq_one_letter_code
_entity_poly.pdbx_strand_id
1 'polypeptide(L)'
;MAKEYPGTPQEEKFRTMTSRKLFSKCVELLNERNKSVFVVNHGDSWATNFMTRILPNGDHDAIIFDFQLARCASPVHDLAYFVYTVTDKETRDKYFLNLLKYYHNEMKQIMAELGSNIDDIYPLSLFME
;
A
#
# COMPACT_ATOMS: atom_id res chain seq x y z
N MET A 1 8.48 17.67 12.93
CA MET A 1 7.18 17.83 13.63
C MET A 1 6.07 17.65 12.62
N ALA A 2 5.04 16.88 12.94
CA ALA A 2 3.86 16.79 12.08
C ALA A 2 3.22 18.18 11.95
N LYS A 3 2.80 18.55 10.73
CA LYS A 3 2.14 19.82 10.49
C LYS A 3 0.71 19.73 11.03
N GLU A 4 0.40 20.53 12.05
CA GLU A 4 -0.94 20.61 12.62
C GLU A 4 -1.82 21.54 11.79
N TYR A 5 -3.12 21.22 11.70
CA TYR A 5 -4.13 21.99 10.98
C TYR A 5 -5.29 22.34 11.92
N PRO A 6 -5.06 23.22 12.91
CA PRO A 6 -6.03 23.53 13.94
C PRO A 6 -7.25 24.27 13.39
N GLY A 7 -8.44 23.95 13.91
CA GLY A 7 -9.72 24.59 13.57
C GLY A 7 -10.30 24.17 12.22
N THR A 8 -9.76 23.13 11.58
CA THR A 8 -10.30 22.65 10.31
C THR A 8 -11.51 21.73 10.52
N PRO A 9 -12.48 21.70 9.58
CA PRO A 9 -13.61 20.76 9.66
C PRO A 9 -13.16 19.28 9.75
N GLN A 10 -12.01 18.95 9.17
CA GLN A 10 -11.41 17.62 9.24
C GLN A 10 -10.90 17.31 10.64
N GLU A 11 -10.26 18.26 11.31
CA GLU A 11 -9.81 18.11 12.70
C GLU A 11 -11.01 17.94 13.64
N GLU A 12 -12.05 18.78 13.50
CA GLU A 12 -13.27 18.67 14.31
C GLU A 12 -13.93 17.31 14.10
N LYS A 13 -14.11 16.86 12.85
CA LYS A 13 -14.62 15.52 12.53
C LYS A 13 -13.76 14.44 13.18
N PHE A 14 -12.43 14.51 13.06
CA PHE A 14 -11.51 13.53 13.63
C PHE A 14 -11.64 13.46 15.16
N ARG A 15 -11.74 14.61 15.85
CA ARG A 15 -11.95 14.67 17.31
C ARG A 15 -13.25 14.00 17.77
N THR A 16 -14.29 13.97 16.93
CA THR A 16 -15.55 13.28 17.25
C THR A 16 -15.50 11.75 17.03
N MET A 17 -14.45 11.24 16.39
CA MET A 17 -14.29 9.81 16.12
C MET A 17 -13.55 9.12 17.27
N THR A 18 -14.21 8.15 17.90
CA THR A 18 -13.55 7.26 18.87
C THR A 18 -12.71 6.23 18.15
N SER A 19 -11.71 5.66 18.82
CA SER A 19 -10.87 4.57 18.26
C SER A 19 -11.72 3.39 17.75
N ARG A 20 -12.83 3.08 18.44
CA ARG A 20 -13.79 2.06 17.98
C ARG A 20 -14.46 2.45 16.66
N LYS A 21 -14.94 3.69 16.53
CA LYS A 21 -15.55 4.17 15.28
C LYS A 21 -14.56 4.18 14.13
N LEU A 22 -13.32 4.61 14.37
CA LEU A 22 -12.23 4.56 13.39
C LEU A 22 -11.96 3.13 12.95
N PHE A 23 -11.77 2.21 13.90
CA PHE A 23 -11.53 0.81 13.60
C PHE A 23 -12.67 0.19 12.79
N SER A 24 -13.93 0.37 13.23
CA SER A 24 -15.10 -0.14 12.50
C SER A 24 -15.16 0.41 11.07
N LYS A 25 -14.84 1.70 10.87
CA LYS A 25 -14.83 2.28 9.53
C LYS A 25 -13.71 1.74 8.66
N CYS A 26 -12.51 1.50 9.21
CA CYS A 26 -11.44 0.83 8.50
C CYS A 26 -11.86 -0.58 8.06
N VAL A 27 -12.49 -1.36 8.96
CA VAL A 27 -12.99 -2.69 8.64
C VAL A 27 -14.05 -2.65 7.53
N GLU A 28 -14.96 -1.67 7.56
CA GLU A 28 -15.96 -1.47 6.50
C GLU A 28 -15.29 -1.22 5.14
N LEU A 29 -14.39 -0.24 5.07
CA LEU A 29 -13.67 0.14 3.85
C LEU A 29 -12.83 -1.02 3.30
N LEU A 30 -12.19 -1.79 4.17
CA LEU A 30 -11.40 -2.97 3.77
C LEU A 30 -12.26 -4.12 3.24
N ASN A 31 -13.54 -4.17 3.62
CA ASN A 31 -14.49 -5.19 3.20
C ASN A 31 -15.33 -4.78 1.97
N GLU A 32 -15.15 -3.58 1.42
CA GLU A 32 -15.82 -3.17 0.19
C GLU A 32 -15.28 -4.00 -0.99
N ARG A 33 -16.03 -5.02 -1.42
CA ARG A 33 -15.59 -6.00 -2.42
C ARG A 33 -15.86 -5.60 -3.87
N ASN A 34 -15.86 -4.31 -4.18
CA ASN A 34 -16.14 -3.88 -5.55
C ASN A 34 -14.90 -4.07 -6.44
N LYS A 35 -15.06 -4.81 -7.56
CA LYS A 35 -14.10 -4.98 -8.67
C LYS A 35 -12.78 -5.69 -8.29
N SER A 36 -12.88 -6.94 -7.86
CA SER A 36 -12.62 -8.17 -8.66
C SER A 36 -11.21 -8.76 -8.62
N VAL A 37 -10.21 -8.12 -7.99
CA VAL A 37 -8.94 -8.80 -7.67
C VAL A 37 -8.57 -8.65 -6.20
N PHE A 38 -8.32 -9.78 -5.54
CA PHE A 38 -7.88 -9.85 -4.15
C PHE A 38 -6.56 -10.60 -4.09
N VAL A 39 -5.65 -10.09 -3.26
CA VAL A 39 -4.37 -10.73 -2.96
C VAL A 39 -4.23 -10.90 -1.46
N VAL A 40 -3.32 -11.78 -1.05
CA VAL A 40 -2.88 -11.85 0.33
C VAL A 40 -1.94 -10.67 0.58
N ASN A 41 -2.45 -9.66 1.26
CA ASN A 41 -1.67 -8.52 1.72
C ASN A 41 -0.98 -8.85 3.04
N HIS A 42 0.21 -8.28 3.26
CA HIS A 42 0.91 -8.20 4.54
C HIS A 42 0.05 -7.49 5.60
N GLY A 43 -0.60 -6.39 5.21
CA GLY A 43 -1.56 -5.69 6.04
C GLY A 43 -0.97 -4.72 7.09
N ASP A 44 0.34 -4.79 7.32
CA ASP A 44 1.14 -3.83 8.11
C ASP A 44 2.46 -3.47 7.39
N SER A 45 2.37 -3.07 6.12
CA SER A 45 3.54 -2.83 5.26
C SER A 45 4.18 -1.44 5.47
N TRP A 46 4.62 -1.12 6.69
CA TRP A 46 5.42 0.09 6.95
C TRP A 46 6.91 -0.25 7.05
N ALA A 47 7.78 0.77 6.91
CA ALA A 47 9.22 0.58 6.70
C ALA A 47 9.92 -0.33 7.72
N THR A 48 9.50 -0.34 8.99
CA THR A 48 10.18 -1.14 10.03
C THR A 48 9.97 -2.64 9.87
N ASN A 49 8.95 -3.06 9.13
CA ASN A 49 8.66 -4.48 8.85
C ASN A 49 9.41 -4.99 7.61
N PHE A 50 10.31 -4.16 7.06
CA PHE A 50 11.23 -4.52 5.98
C PHE A 50 12.67 -4.45 6.50
N MET A 51 13.32 -5.59 6.62
CA MET A 51 14.75 -5.66 6.91
C MET A 51 15.52 -5.59 5.61
N THR A 52 16.31 -4.53 5.43
CA THR A 52 17.09 -4.32 4.20
C THR A 52 18.58 -4.48 4.45
N ARG A 53 19.31 -4.94 3.44
CA ARG A 53 20.78 -4.97 3.43
C ARG A 53 21.31 -4.66 2.03
N ILE A 54 22.55 -4.17 1.98
CA ILE A 54 23.29 -4.01 0.73
C ILE A 54 24.26 -5.18 0.62
N LEU A 55 24.20 -5.90 -0.50
CA LEU A 55 25.05 -7.04 -0.79
C LEU A 55 26.45 -6.58 -1.27
N PRO A 56 27.48 -7.45 -1.22
CA PRO A 56 28.83 -7.08 -1.65
C PRO A 56 28.95 -6.62 -3.11
N ASN A 57 28.01 -7.02 -3.97
CA ASN A 57 27.93 -6.62 -5.37
C ASN A 57 27.20 -5.28 -5.59
N GLY A 58 26.71 -4.65 -4.52
CA GLY A 58 25.95 -3.39 -4.57
C GLY A 58 24.44 -3.56 -4.65
N ASP A 59 23.93 -4.79 -4.77
CA ASP A 59 22.49 -5.03 -4.85
C ASP A 59 21.81 -4.80 -3.50
N HIS A 60 20.55 -4.39 -3.56
CA HIS A 60 19.69 -4.26 -2.38
C HIS A 60 18.89 -5.55 -2.18
N ASP A 61 18.96 -6.09 -0.98
CA ASP A 61 18.20 -7.26 -0.56
C ASP A 61 17.25 -6.88 0.59
N ALA A 62 16.06 -7.47 0.61
CA ALA A 62 15.02 -7.15 1.58
C ALA A 62 14.24 -8.40 2.01
N ILE A 63 13.97 -8.49 3.31
CA ILE A 63 13.10 -9.51 3.90
C ILE A 63 11.96 -8.79 4.61
N ILE A 64 10.73 -9.19 4.30
CA ILE A 64 9.52 -8.74 4.99
C ILE A 64 9.16 -9.68 6.14
N PHE A 65 8.70 -9.14 7.26
CA PHE A 65 8.32 -9.91 8.44
C PHE A 65 7.14 -9.24 9.18
N ASP A 66 6.57 -9.94 10.17
CA ASP A 66 5.42 -9.51 10.97
C ASP A 66 4.07 -9.44 10.22
N PHE A 67 3.61 -10.63 9.79
CA PHE A 67 2.34 -10.82 9.07
C PHE A 67 1.10 -10.85 9.99
N GLN A 68 1.14 -10.28 11.19
CA GLN A 68 0.05 -10.38 12.17
C GLN A 68 -1.28 -9.75 11.69
N LEU A 69 -1.22 -8.83 10.72
CA LEU A 69 -2.38 -8.19 10.10
C LEU A 69 -2.69 -8.68 8.68
N ALA A 70 -2.09 -9.80 8.25
CA ALA A 70 -2.24 -10.33 6.90
C ALA A 70 -3.70 -10.68 6.59
N ARG A 71 -4.14 -10.33 5.37
CA ARG A 71 -5.54 -10.43 4.97
C ARG A 71 -5.74 -10.42 3.46
N CYS A 72 -6.81 -11.07 3.00
CA CYS A 72 -7.24 -10.98 1.60
C CYS A 72 -7.94 -9.64 1.38
N ALA A 73 -7.33 -8.74 0.60
CA ALA A 73 -7.91 -7.46 0.26
C ALA A 73 -7.43 -7.00 -1.13
N SER A 74 -7.84 -5.81 -1.57
CA SER A 74 -7.34 -5.23 -2.81
C SER A 74 -5.81 -5.10 -2.78
N PRO A 75 -5.08 -5.39 -3.88
CA PRO A 75 -3.62 -5.27 -3.93
C PRO A 75 -3.11 -3.84 -3.67
N VAL A 76 -3.96 -2.82 -3.85
CA VAL A 76 -3.55 -1.43 -3.61
C VAL A 76 -3.43 -1.09 -2.13
N HIS A 77 -3.97 -1.90 -1.21
CA HIS A 77 -4.00 -1.57 0.21
C HIS A 77 -2.59 -1.49 0.82
N ASP A 78 -1.76 -2.51 0.62
CA ASP A 78 -0.38 -2.49 1.13
C ASP A 78 0.49 -1.47 0.41
N LEU A 79 0.27 -1.28 -0.89
CA LEU A 79 1.01 -0.30 -1.67
C LEU A 79 0.71 1.12 -1.22
N ALA A 80 -0.57 1.47 -1.07
CA ALA A 80 -0.99 2.77 -0.58
C ALA A 80 -0.48 2.99 0.84
N TYR A 81 -0.63 2.01 1.72
CA TYR A 81 -0.13 2.09 3.09
C TYR A 81 1.40 2.31 3.13
N PHE A 82 2.16 1.53 2.36
CA PHE A 82 3.61 1.68 2.26
C PHE A 82 3.98 3.07 1.75
N VAL A 83 3.46 3.49 0.59
CA VAL A 83 3.79 4.78 -0.01
C VAL A 83 3.50 5.93 0.95
N TYR A 84 2.36 5.94 1.63
CA TYR A 84 2.01 7.03 2.55
C TYR A 84 2.78 7.01 3.87
N THR A 85 3.27 5.86 4.32
CA THR A 85 4.00 5.74 5.60
C THR A 85 5.50 5.96 5.43
N VAL A 86 6.07 5.63 4.28
CA VAL A 86 7.53 5.66 4.05
C VAL A 86 8.02 6.84 3.24
N THR A 87 7.13 7.65 2.67
CA THR A 87 7.50 8.84 1.88
C THR A 87 6.95 10.12 2.48
N ASP A 88 7.57 11.25 2.13
CA ASP A 88 7.01 12.57 2.41
C ASP A 88 6.07 13.06 1.29
N LYS A 89 5.42 14.20 1.53
CA LYS A 89 4.49 14.77 0.56
C LYS A 89 5.20 15.18 -0.74
N GLU A 90 6.38 15.77 -0.66
CA GLU A 90 7.12 16.25 -1.83
C GLU A 90 7.47 15.08 -2.78
N THR A 91 7.92 13.96 -2.21
CA THR A 91 8.19 12.72 -2.92
C THR A 91 6.92 12.20 -3.61
N ARG A 92 5.78 12.17 -2.92
CA ARG A 92 4.52 11.73 -3.54
C ARG A 92 4.06 12.66 -4.65
N ASP A 93 4.09 13.96 -4.43
CA ASP A 93 3.69 14.94 -5.45
C ASP A 93 4.49 14.77 -6.75
N LYS A 94 5.78 14.42 -6.63
CA LYS A 94 6.67 14.25 -7.77
C LYS A 94 6.64 12.86 -8.40
N TYR A 95 6.52 11.80 -7.59
CA TYR A 95 6.80 10.43 -8.04
C TYR A 95 5.66 9.44 -7.85
N PHE A 96 4.51 9.82 -7.28
CA PHE A 96 3.44 8.87 -6.96
C PHE A 96 3.02 8.00 -8.15
N LEU A 97 2.73 8.60 -9.30
CA LEU A 97 2.37 7.85 -10.51
C LEU A 97 3.50 6.95 -11.03
N ASN A 98 4.75 7.36 -10.84
CA ASN A 98 5.91 6.57 -11.25
C ASN A 98 6.07 5.35 -10.34
N LEU A 99 5.87 5.52 -9.03
CA LEU A 99 5.90 4.43 -8.06
C LEU A 99 4.81 3.38 -8.35
N LEU A 100 3.59 3.82 -8.67
CA LEU A 100 2.49 2.92 -9.05
C LEU A 100 2.82 2.12 -10.31
N LYS A 101 3.30 2.78 -11.37
CA LYS A 101 3.70 2.11 -12.62
C LYS A 101 4.89 1.16 -12.41
N TYR A 102 5.85 1.57 -11.60
CA TYR A 102 7.00 0.73 -11.24
C TYR A 102 6.52 -0.55 -10.54
N TYR A 103 5.69 -0.44 -9.51
CA TYR A 103 5.11 -1.59 -8.81
C TYR A 103 4.35 -2.53 -9.75
N HIS A 104 3.49 -1.98 -10.62
CA HIS A 104 2.72 -2.80 -11.58
C HIS A 104 3.63 -3.51 -12.58
N ASN A 105 4.70 -2.85 -13.06
CA ASN A 105 5.68 -3.45 -13.94
C ASN A 105 6.48 -4.57 -13.28
N GLU A 106 6.91 -4.40 -12.03
CA GLU A 106 7.60 -5.46 -11.27
C GLU A 106 6.66 -6.66 -11.05
N MET A 107 5.40 -6.40 -10.67
CA MET A 107 4.38 -7.44 -10.56
C MET A 107 4.17 -8.18 -11.89
N LYS A 108 4.16 -7.46 -13.03
CA LYS A 108 4.08 -8.05 -14.36
C LYS A 108 5.23 -9.01 -14.65
N GLN A 109 6.46 -8.61 -14.33
CA GLN A 109 7.66 -9.44 -14.54
C GLN A 109 7.59 -10.72 -13.70
N ILE A 110 7.31 -10.59 -12.41
CA ILE A 110 7.20 -11.73 -11.49
C ILE A 110 6.08 -12.69 -11.93
N MET A 111 4.92 -12.17 -12.32
CA MET A 111 3.81 -13.02 -12.78
C MET A 111 4.16 -13.77 -14.07
N ALA A 112 4.89 -13.13 -15.00
CA ALA A 112 5.36 -13.79 -16.21
C ALA A 112 6.35 -14.94 -15.91
N GLU A 113 7.27 -14.74 -14.95
CA GLU A 113 8.18 -15.78 -14.48
C GLU A 113 7.43 -16.97 -13.84
N LEU A 114 6.31 -16.70 -13.18
CA LEU A 114 5.41 -17.71 -12.62
C LEU A 114 4.46 -18.34 -13.66
N GLY A 115 4.55 -17.94 -14.93
CA GLY A 115 3.77 -18.51 -16.04
C GLY A 115 2.39 -17.90 -16.24
N SER A 116 2.13 -16.70 -15.71
CA SER A 116 0.86 -15.96 -15.85
C SER A 116 1.04 -14.66 -16.64
N ASN A 117 0.01 -14.27 -17.38
CA ASN A 117 -0.03 -12.95 -18.03
C ASN A 117 -0.89 -11.99 -17.21
N ILE A 118 -0.26 -10.95 -16.67
CA ILE A 118 -0.95 -9.98 -15.81
C ILE A 118 -2.02 -9.17 -16.54
N ASP A 119 -1.86 -8.97 -17.86
CA ASP A 119 -2.79 -8.15 -18.65
C ASP A 119 -4.19 -8.82 -18.72
N ASP A 120 -4.26 -10.14 -18.51
CA ASP A 120 -5.50 -10.92 -18.49
C ASP A 120 -6.16 -10.95 -17.10
N ILE A 121 -5.40 -10.67 -16.03
CA ILE A 121 -5.82 -10.86 -14.64
C ILE A 121 -6.05 -9.51 -13.94
N TYR A 122 -5.07 -8.61 -14.04
CA TYR A 122 -5.06 -7.33 -13.35
C TYR A 122 -4.34 -6.27 -14.21
N PRO A 123 -4.93 -5.88 -15.36
CA PRO A 123 -4.30 -4.96 -16.29
C PRO A 123 -4.05 -3.59 -15.66
N LEU A 124 -3.09 -2.85 -16.19
CA LEU A 124 -2.72 -1.52 -15.68
C LEU A 124 -3.93 -0.57 -15.63
N SER A 125 -4.87 -0.66 -16.58
CA SER A 125 -6.09 0.15 -16.57
C SER A 125 -6.97 -0.11 -15.36
N LEU A 126 -7.10 -1.36 -14.93
CA LEU A 126 -7.87 -1.74 -13.74
C LEU A 126 -7.12 -1.35 -12.46
N PHE A 127 -5.80 -1.50 -12.44
CA PHE A 127 -4.97 -1.08 -11.31
C PHE A 127 -5.00 0.44 -11.07
N MET A 128 -5.20 1.23 -12.12
CA MET A 128 -5.22 2.70 -12.07
C MET A 128 -6.63 3.31 -11.94
N GLU A 129 -7.68 2.48 -11.87
CA GLU A 129 -9.08 2.91 -11.64
C GLU A 129 -9.33 3.29 -10.17
#